data_AF-A0A2G9G3Y8-F1
#
_entry.id   AF-A0A2G9G3Y8-F1
#
_cell.length_a   1.000
_cell.length_b   1.000
_cell.length_c   1.000
_cell.angle_alpha   90.00
_cell.angle_beta   90.00
_cell.angle_gamma   90.00
#
_symmetry.space_group_name_H-M   'P 1'
#
loop_
_entity.id
_entity.type
_entity.pdbx_description
1 polymer ?
#
loop_
_entity_poly.entity_id
_entity_poly.type
_entity_poly.pdbx_seq_one_letter_code
_entity_poly.pdbx_strand_id
1 'polypeptide(L)'
;MKDDKGIMGANKEDEPLFETKIARGGAAHKLFSFTIIIGLVLIWTYRLILIPTTSRRHSWFNGILFFADVLLGFYWIITQSGRCRVVYRYPFKDRLITRYKEKLPKVDIFVCTADPILEPPSMVMSTVLSVMSYNYPTEKISVYLSDDGGSELTFYALLEASKFSKSWIPFTKKYNVEPRSPEVYFSHQNTHMDNESSFAHDWTNVKELYEDMKSRIDSVEAKGCIPGEIVDQHKGFSEWNSKVTKHDHQSIVQILAHNSDPKAVDIEGNRLPTLVYLSREKKPGWPHNFKAGAMNALLRVSEKISNAPIILNVDCDMYANDPDVIQDALCFFLDEKKGQQISYVQYPQQYNNLVKNDIYANVNLPINEVCVPIIYLTMPSLSYI
;
A
#
# COMPACT_ATOMS: atom_id res chain seq x y z
N MET A 1 -53.95 20.82 24.66
CA MET A 1 -54.12 19.43 24.16
C MET A 1 -53.97 19.43 22.64
N LYS A 2 -52.71 19.44 22.18
CA LYS A 2 -52.26 18.85 20.91
C LYS A 2 -50.74 18.88 20.94
N ASP A 3 -50.19 17.69 20.77
CA ASP A 3 -48.82 17.31 21.00
C ASP A 3 -47.87 17.93 19.98
N ASP A 4 -46.91 18.72 20.44
CA ASP A 4 -45.68 19.01 19.73
C ASP A 4 -44.65 17.97 20.19
N LYS A 5 -44.75 16.76 19.62
CA LYS A 5 -43.75 15.70 19.85
C LYS A 5 -42.48 16.08 19.13
N GLY A 6 -41.48 16.44 19.94
CA GLY A 6 -40.13 16.69 19.52
C GLY A 6 -39.61 15.61 18.58
N ILE A 7 -39.01 16.06 17.49
CA ILE A 7 -38.08 15.27 16.68
C ILE A 7 -36.84 15.10 17.57
N MET A 8 -36.89 14.08 18.42
CA MET A 8 -35.74 13.53 19.13
C MET A 8 -34.66 13.23 18.10
N GLY A 9 -33.50 13.86 18.26
CA GLY A 9 -32.33 13.60 17.44
C GLY A 9 -32.05 12.10 17.38
N ALA A 10 -31.99 11.56 16.17
CA ALA A 10 -31.39 10.25 15.98
C ALA A 10 -29.96 10.33 16.56
N ASN A 11 -29.62 9.38 17.44
CA ASN A 11 -28.28 9.28 18.00
C ASN A 11 -27.28 9.29 16.83
N LYS A 12 -26.40 10.30 16.78
CA LYS A 12 -25.31 10.39 15.78
C LYS A 12 -24.38 9.17 15.79
N GLU A 13 -24.48 8.35 16.83
CA GLU A 13 -23.80 7.06 16.99
C GLU A 13 -24.33 5.98 16.05
N ASP A 14 -25.56 6.06 15.52
CA ASP A 14 -26.13 5.01 14.66
C ASP A 14 -25.95 5.24 13.13
N GLU A 15 -25.33 6.36 12.74
CA GLU A 15 -25.10 6.66 11.33
C GLU A 15 -24.06 5.71 10.71
N PRO A 16 -24.28 5.21 9.47
CA PRO A 16 -23.32 4.33 8.82
C PRO A 16 -22.04 5.08 8.46
N LEU A 17 -20.90 4.42 8.65
CA LEU A 17 -19.58 4.97 8.31
C LEU A 17 -19.23 4.81 6.82
N PHE A 18 -19.98 3.99 6.10
CA PHE A 18 -19.87 3.90 4.64
C PHE A 18 -21.23 3.61 3.96
N GLU A 19 -21.37 4.07 2.72
CA GLU A 19 -22.51 3.77 1.85
C GLU A 19 -22.12 2.78 0.77
N THR A 20 -23.04 1.90 0.37
CA THR A 20 -22.85 0.94 -0.73
C THR A 20 -23.83 1.25 -1.85
N LYS A 21 -23.33 1.64 -3.03
CA LYS A 21 -24.13 1.93 -4.23
C LYS A 21 -23.89 0.88 -5.30
N ILE A 22 -24.94 0.43 -5.97
CA ILE A 22 -24.82 -0.50 -7.09
C ILE A 22 -24.61 0.31 -8.37
N ALA A 23 -23.70 -0.14 -9.23
CA ALA A 23 -23.46 0.50 -10.53
C ALA A 23 -24.73 0.52 -11.39
N ARG A 24 -24.95 1.62 -12.11
CA ARG A 24 -26.03 1.72 -13.11
C ARG A 24 -25.66 0.92 -14.36
N GLY A 25 -26.65 0.35 -15.04
CA GLY A 25 -26.44 -0.40 -16.30
C GLY A 25 -26.25 -1.91 -16.15
N GLY A 26 -26.25 -2.46 -14.93
CA GLY A 26 -26.10 -3.91 -14.71
C GLY A 26 -27.17 -4.77 -15.41
N ALA A 27 -28.40 -4.27 -15.57
CA ALA A 27 -29.46 -4.97 -16.30
C ALA A 27 -29.16 -5.09 -17.80
N ALA A 28 -28.67 -4.01 -18.42
CA ALA A 28 -28.29 -3.99 -19.83
C ALA A 28 -27.08 -4.91 -20.08
N HIS A 29 -26.08 -4.89 -19.18
CA HIS A 29 -24.94 -5.78 -19.26
C HIS A 29 -25.36 -7.26 -19.14
N LYS A 30 -26.27 -7.60 -18.22
CA LYS A 30 -26.80 -8.97 -18.10
C LYS A 30 -27.52 -9.44 -19.37
N LEU A 31 -28.33 -8.57 -19.98
CA LEU A 31 -29.02 -8.86 -21.24
C LEU A 31 -28.00 -9.13 -22.36
N PHE A 32 -26.99 -8.25 -22.49
CA PHE A 32 -25.91 -8.42 -23.45
C PHE A 32 -25.11 -9.72 -23.21
N SER A 33 -24.72 -10.00 -21.98
CA SER A 33 -24.00 -11.24 -21.67
C SER A 33 -24.84 -12.48 -21.98
N PHE A 34 -26.15 -12.43 -21.75
CA PHE A 34 -27.06 -13.53 -22.09
C PHE A 34 -27.15 -13.79 -23.61
N THR A 35 -27.21 -12.75 -24.44
CA THR A 35 -27.23 -12.93 -25.91
C THR A 35 -25.94 -13.55 -26.43
N ILE A 36 -24.79 -13.18 -25.85
CA ILE A 36 -23.50 -13.78 -26.21
C ILE A 36 -23.43 -15.25 -25.77
N ILE A 37 -23.95 -15.61 -24.58
CA ILE A 37 -24.02 -17.03 -24.15
C ILE A 37 -24.83 -17.86 -25.14
N ILE A 38 -25.99 -17.37 -25.58
CA ILE A 38 -26.78 -18.05 -26.61
C ILE A 38 -25.97 -18.24 -27.90
N GLY A 39 -25.29 -17.18 -28.34
CA GLY A 39 -24.40 -17.24 -29.51
C GLY A 39 -23.30 -18.30 -29.38
N LEU A 40 -22.65 -18.39 -28.22
CA LEU A 40 -21.62 -19.41 -27.95
C LEU A 40 -22.20 -20.83 -28.02
N VAL A 41 -23.37 -21.06 -27.43
CA VAL A 41 -24.05 -22.38 -27.48
C VAL A 41 -24.42 -22.76 -28.92
N LEU A 42 -24.91 -21.80 -29.72
CA LEU A 42 -25.21 -22.03 -31.13
C LEU A 42 -23.95 -22.36 -31.94
N ILE A 43 -22.84 -21.65 -31.69
CA ILE A 43 -21.56 -21.92 -32.36
C ILE A 43 -21.02 -23.29 -31.97
N TRP A 44 -21.07 -23.65 -30.69
CA TRP A 44 -20.60 -24.95 -30.21
C TRP A 44 -21.44 -26.10 -30.77
N THR A 45 -22.77 -25.96 -30.78
CA THR A 45 -23.65 -26.99 -31.37
C THR A 45 -23.44 -27.13 -32.87
N TYR A 46 -23.31 -26.03 -33.62
CA TYR A 46 -22.96 -26.05 -35.04
C TYR A 46 -21.62 -26.76 -35.29
N ARG A 47 -20.57 -26.39 -34.54
CA ARG A 47 -19.24 -26.99 -34.68
C ARG A 47 -19.24 -28.49 -34.35
N LEU A 48 -19.97 -28.91 -33.33
CA LEU A 48 -20.08 -30.32 -32.94
C LEU A 48 -20.76 -31.17 -34.01
N ILE A 49 -21.80 -30.64 -34.66
CA ILE A 49 -22.53 -31.34 -35.73
C ILE A 49 -21.69 -31.43 -37.01
N LEU A 50 -20.90 -30.40 -37.34
CA LEU A 50 -20.13 -30.34 -38.58
C LEU A 50 -18.70 -30.91 -38.50
N ILE A 51 -18.30 -31.57 -37.40
CA ILE A 51 -16.96 -32.15 -37.30
C ILE A 51 -16.75 -33.18 -38.43
N PRO A 52 -15.84 -32.91 -39.40
CA PRO A 52 -15.67 -33.79 -40.55
C PRO A 52 -15.03 -35.12 -40.10
N THR A 53 -15.71 -36.23 -40.37
CA THR A 53 -15.25 -37.59 -40.08
C THR A 53 -14.37 -38.19 -41.18
N THR A 54 -14.17 -37.46 -42.27
CA THR A 54 -13.56 -37.95 -43.52
C THR A 54 -12.09 -38.36 -43.38
N SER A 55 -11.37 -37.84 -42.38
CA SER A 55 -9.98 -38.25 -42.10
C SER A 55 -9.69 -38.17 -40.61
N ARG A 56 -9.11 -39.24 -40.05
CA ARG A 56 -8.73 -39.35 -38.62
C ARG A 56 -7.87 -38.19 -38.14
N ARG A 57 -6.98 -37.69 -38.99
CA ARG A 57 -6.10 -36.55 -38.68
C ARG A 57 -6.88 -35.25 -38.59
N HIS A 58 -7.77 -34.99 -39.55
CA HIS A 58 -8.61 -33.79 -39.56
C HIS A 58 -9.65 -33.80 -38.43
N SER A 59 -10.25 -34.95 -38.15
CA SER A 59 -11.19 -35.11 -37.02
C SER A 59 -10.50 -34.84 -35.67
N TRP A 60 -9.26 -35.32 -35.48
CA TRP A 60 -8.48 -35.05 -34.28
C TRP A 60 -8.12 -33.56 -34.11
N PHE A 61 -7.65 -32.89 -35.17
CA PHE A 61 -7.36 -31.45 -35.12
C PHE A 61 -8.61 -30.60 -34.84
N ASN A 62 -9.74 -30.90 -35.49
CA ASN A 62 -11.00 -30.21 -35.24
C ASN A 62 -11.52 -30.45 -33.82
N GLY A 63 -11.32 -31.66 -33.28
CA GLY A 63 -11.65 -31.97 -31.88
C GLY A 63 -10.84 -31.12 -30.89
N ILE A 64 -9.54 -30.93 -31.14
CA ILE A 64 -8.69 -30.06 -30.30
C ILE A 64 -9.13 -28.60 -30.39
N LEU A 65 -9.41 -28.11 -31.60
CA LEU A 65 -9.87 -26.73 -31.78
C LEU A 65 -11.22 -26.48 -31.10
N PHE A 66 -12.15 -27.43 -31.22
CA PHE A 66 -13.43 -27.38 -30.52
C PHE A 66 -13.26 -27.39 -29.00
N PHE A 67 -12.38 -28.23 -28.47
CA PHE A 67 -12.08 -28.25 -27.04
C PHE A 67 -11.50 -26.91 -26.56
N ALA A 68 -10.61 -26.30 -27.33
CA ALA A 68 -10.09 -24.96 -27.04
C ALA A 68 -11.23 -23.91 -27.02
N ASP A 69 -12.11 -23.91 -28.03
CA ASP A 69 -13.27 -22.99 -28.07
C ASP A 69 -14.20 -23.14 -26.86
N VAL A 70 -14.43 -24.37 -26.40
CA VAL A 70 -15.22 -24.66 -25.20
C VAL A 70 -14.55 -24.09 -23.95
N LEU A 71 -13.24 -24.29 -23.80
CA LEU A 71 -12.48 -23.72 -22.68
C LEU A 71 -12.49 -22.19 -22.69
N LEU A 72 -12.30 -21.55 -23.85
CA LEU A 72 -12.34 -20.09 -23.97
C LEU A 72 -13.73 -19.53 -23.63
N GLY A 73 -14.81 -20.14 -24.12
CA GLY A 73 -16.15 -19.67 -23.80
C GLY A 73 -16.53 -19.95 -22.33
N PHE A 74 -16.06 -21.05 -21.74
CA PHE A 74 -16.23 -21.31 -20.30
C PHE A 74 -15.48 -20.26 -19.46
N TYR A 75 -14.24 -19.93 -19.82
CA TYR A 75 -13.49 -18.83 -19.21
C TYR A 75 -14.24 -17.49 -19.32
N TRP A 76 -14.78 -17.18 -20.51
CA TRP A 76 -15.58 -15.97 -20.72
C TRP A 76 -16.83 -15.93 -19.83
N ILE A 77 -17.56 -17.05 -19.68
CA ILE A 77 -18.74 -17.14 -18.80
C ILE A 77 -18.36 -16.86 -17.35
N ILE A 78 -17.27 -17.48 -16.87
CA ILE A 78 -16.77 -17.25 -15.49
C ILE A 78 -16.43 -15.76 -15.30
N THR A 79 -15.70 -15.15 -16.23
CA THR A 79 -15.31 -13.74 -16.11
C THR A 79 -16.52 -12.79 -16.14
N GLN A 80 -17.55 -13.06 -16.94
CA GLN A 80 -18.77 -12.25 -16.93
C GLN A 80 -19.57 -12.37 -15.62
N SER A 81 -19.52 -13.53 -14.94
CA SER A 81 -20.23 -13.71 -13.68
C SER A 81 -19.81 -12.69 -12.61
N GLY A 82 -18.52 -12.36 -12.53
CA GLY A 82 -17.98 -11.34 -11.64
C GLY A 82 -18.40 -9.91 -12.00
N ARG A 83 -18.67 -9.64 -13.29
CA ARG A 83 -19.05 -8.32 -13.80
C ARG A 83 -20.55 -8.04 -13.73
N CYS A 84 -21.37 -9.05 -13.45
CA CYS A 84 -22.82 -8.94 -13.37
C CYS A 84 -23.33 -8.02 -12.25
N ARG A 85 -22.52 -7.72 -11.24
CA ARG A 85 -22.89 -6.85 -10.12
C ARG A 85 -21.69 -6.06 -9.59
N VAL A 86 -21.41 -4.94 -10.24
CA VAL A 86 -20.43 -3.96 -9.76
C VAL A 86 -21.03 -3.14 -8.61
N VAL A 87 -20.26 -2.98 -7.54
CA VAL A 87 -20.66 -2.30 -6.31
C VAL A 87 -19.60 -1.26 -5.95
N TYR A 88 -20.04 -0.04 -5.66
CA TYR A 88 -19.23 1.06 -5.17
C TYR A 88 -19.46 1.26 -3.67
N ARG A 89 -18.39 1.55 -2.94
CA ARG A 89 -18.43 1.77 -1.49
C ARG A 89 -17.77 3.10 -1.16
N TYR A 90 -18.49 4.00 -0.52
CA TYR A 90 -18.03 5.35 -0.19
C TYR A 90 -17.93 5.50 1.32
N PRO A 91 -16.75 5.82 1.89
CA PRO A 91 -16.60 6.08 3.32
C PRO A 91 -17.10 7.49 3.67
N PHE A 92 -17.27 7.73 4.96
CA PHE A 92 -17.55 9.06 5.50
C PHE A 92 -16.54 9.40 6.60
N LYS A 93 -15.38 9.94 6.21
CA LYS A 93 -14.26 10.28 7.12
C LYS A 93 -14.70 11.24 8.24
N ASP A 94 -15.50 12.24 7.91
CA ASP A 94 -16.01 13.23 8.88
C ASP A 94 -16.80 12.58 10.02
N ARG A 95 -17.59 11.54 9.71
CA ARG A 95 -18.34 10.79 10.72
C ARG A 95 -17.42 9.97 11.60
N LEU A 96 -16.40 9.34 11.01
CA LEU A 96 -15.40 8.57 11.74
C LEU A 96 -14.65 9.46 12.74
N ILE A 97 -14.10 10.58 12.28
CA ILE A 97 -13.35 11.53 13.11
C ILE A 97 -14.26 12.05 14.24
N THR A 98 -15.50 12.43 13.92
CA THR A 98 -16.45 12.95 14.91
C THR A 98 -16.79 11.94 16.00
N ARG A 99 -16.97 10.66 15.63
CA ARG A 99 -17.38 9.58 16.55
C ARG A 99 -16.22 9.06 17.39
N TYR A 100 -15.09 8.76 16.75
CA TYR A 100 -13.98 8.09 17.40
C TYR A 100 -12.95 9.06 17.97
N LYS A 101 -12.70 10.24 17.37
CA LYS A 101 -11.69 11.23 17.82
C LYS A 101 -10.41 10.56 18.36
N GLU A 102 -10.21 10.59 19.68
CA GLU A 102 -9.05 10.03 20.39
C GLU A 102 -9.11 8.50 20.60
N LYS A 103 -10.23 7.84 20.34
CA LYS A 103 -10.44 6.38 20.46
C LYS A 103 -10.09 5.59 19.19
N LEU A 104 -9.45 6.23 18.20
CA LEU A 104 -8.94 5.55 17.01
C LEU A 104 -7.97 4.40 17.37
N PRO A 105 -8.02 3.24 16.68
CA PRO A 105 -7.15 2.10 16.96
C PRO A 105 -5.70 2.37 16.56
N LYS A 106 -4.76 1.56 17.06
CA LYS A 106 -3.39 1.54 16.55
C LYS A 106 -3.35 0.88 15.17
N VAL A 107 -2.40 1.29 14.34
CA VAL A 107 -2.17 0.75 13.00
C VAL A 107 -0.69 0.46 12.83
N ASP A 108 -0.38 -0.77 12.44
CA ASP A 108 0.98 -1.17 12.08
C ASP A 108 1.11 -1.19 10.56
N ILE A 109 2.17 -0.57 10.04
CA ILE A 109 2.46 -0.50 8.62
C ILE A 109 3.68 -1.34 8.34
N PHE A 110 3.55 -2.33 7.47
CA PHE A 110 4.61 -3.25 7.09
C PHE A 110 5.13 -2.88 5.71
N VAL A 111 6.42 -2.57 5.63
CA VAL A 111 7.17 -2.37 4.40
C VAL A 111 8.20 -3.49 4.29
N CYS A 112 8.18 -4.24 3.18
CA CYS A 112 9.13 -5.33 2.96
C CYS A 112 10.09 -4.96 1.83
N THR A 113 11.38 -5.12 2.06
CA THR A 113 12.44 -4.98 1.05
C THR A 113 13.26 -6.26 0.95
N ALA A 114 13.72 -6.58 -0.26
CA ALA A 114 14.44 -7.80 -0.59
C ALA A 114 15.97 -7.65 -0.50
N ASP A 115 16.54 -6.64 -1.14
CA ASP A 115 17.99 -6.43 -1.22
C ASP A 115 18.27 -5.00 -1.73
N PRO A 116 19.21 -4.24 -1.14
CA PRO A 116 19.61 -2.92 -1.66
C PRO A 116 19.99 -2.91 -3.15
N ILE A 117 20.51 -4.02 -3.70
CA ILE A 117 20.89 -4.07 -5.12
C ILE A 117 19.66 -4.11 -6.04
N LEU A 118 18.61 -4.83 -5.63
CA LEU A 118 17.38 -4.95 -6.41
C LEU A 118 16.45 -3.77 -6.17
N GLU A 119 16.48 -3.23 -4.96
CA GLU A 119 15.60 -2.18 -4.47
C GLU A 119 16.47 -1.10 -3.80
N PRO A 120 16.81 -0.02 -4.53
CA PRO A 120 17.71 1.01 -4.04
C PRO A 120 17.24 1.58 -2.70
N PRO A 121 18.10 1.68 -1.67
CA PRO A 121 17.70 2.14 -0.35
C PRO A 121 17.03 3.52 -0.34
N SER A 122 17.47 4.45 -1.20
CA SER A 122 16.87 5.80 -1.32
C SER A 122 15.40 5.76 -1.74
N MET A 123 15.03 4.84 -2.63
CA MET A 123 13.64 4.61 -3.05
C MET A 123 12.82 4.01 -1.90
N VAL A 124 13.34 2.98 -1.23
CA VAL A 124 12.69 2.36 -0.05
C VAL A 124 12.45 3.38 1.06
N MET A 125 13.42 4.27 1.32
CA MET A 125 13.29 5.32 2.33
C MET A 125 12.22 6.34 1.97
N SER A 126 12.03 6.65 0.69
CA SER A 126 10.96 7.54 0.24
C SER A 126 9.58 6.95 0.54
N THR A 127 9.42 5.64 0.34
CA THR A 127 8.23 4.90 0.77
C THR A 127 8.02 4.93 2.28
N VAL A 128 9.07 4.67 3.06
CA VAL A 128 9.00 4.72 4.54
C VAL A 128 8.57 6.11 5.01
N LEU A 129 9.17 7.18 4.48
CA LEU A 129 8.83 8.57 4.81
C LEU A 129 7.40 8.93 4.39
N SER A 130 6.93 8.38 3.27
CA SER A 130 5.55 8.55 2.81
C SER A 130 4.55 7.91 3.78
N VAL A 131 4.77 6.67 4.19
CA VAL A 131 3.85 5.99 5.13
C VAL A 131 3.94 6.52 6.56
N MET A 132 5.06 7.12 6.96
CA MET A 132 5.17 7.80 8.26
C MET A 132 4.38 9.12 8.32
N SER A 133 4.04 9.70 7.16
CA SER A 133 3.40 11.02 7.05
C SER A 133 1.91 10.97 6.69
N TYR A 134 1.25 9.82 6.90
CA TYR A 134 -0.21 9.73 6.84
C TYR A 134 -0.89 10.70 7.81
N ASN A 135 -2.09 11.17 7.44
CA ASN A 135 -2.94 11.98 8.29
C ASN A 135 -3.57 11.09 9.38
N TYR A 136 -2.78 10.72 10.38
CA TYR A 136 -3.21 9.97 11.54
C TYR A 136 -2.38 10.39 12.77
N PRO A 137 -2.88 10.18 14.01
CA PRO A 137 -2.08 10.46 15.19
C PRO A 137 -0.80 9.63 15.21
N THR A 138 0.35 10.30 15.35
CA THR A 138 1.68 9.68 15.20
C THR A 138 1.94 8.65 16.28
N GLU A 139 1.39 8.84 17.48
CA GLU A 139 1.48 7.88 18.58
C GLU A 139 0.75 6.55 18.32
N LYS A 140 -0.11 6.50 17.29
CA LYS A 140 -0.90 5.33 16.91
C LYS A 140 -0.41 4.61 15.65
N ILE A 141 0.51 5.23 14.89
CA ILE A 141 1.18 4.58 13.77
C ILE A 141 2.48 3.98 14.26
N SER A 142 2.72 2.72 13.87
CA SER A 142 4.05 2.11 13.93
C SER A 142 4.42 1.59 12.56
N VAL A 143 5.60 1.95 12.06
CA VAL A 143 6.13 1.54 10.76
C VAL A 143 7.24 0.52 10.98
N TYR A 144 7.14 -0.60 10.29
CA TYR A 144 8.10 -1.69 10.34
C TYR A 144 8.69 -1.90 8.96
N LEU A 145 10.00 -1.75 8.83
CA LEU A 145 10.76 -2.14 7.65
C LEU A 145 11.34 -3.52 7.85
N SER A 146 10.87 -4.50 7.09
CA SER A 146 11.47 -5.83 7.02
C SER A 146 12.46 -5.91 5.87
N ASP A 147 13.73 -6.10 6.21
CA ASP A 147 14.82 -6.29 5.26
C ASP A 147 15.20 -7.78 5.15
N ASP A 148 14.82 -8.39 4.03
CA ASP A 148 15.18 -9.78 3.73
C ASP A 148 16.63 -9.93 3.28
N GLY A 149 17.31 -8.84 2.90
CA GLY A 149 18.72 -8.80 2.56
C GLY A 149 19.62 -8.78 3.80
N GLY A 150 19.10 -8.23 4.91
CA GLY A 150 19.85 -8.05 6.15
C GLY A 150 21.06 -7.15 5.95
N SER A 151 20.92 -6.10 5.13
CA SER A 151 22.05 -5.25 4.73
C SER A 151 22.23 -4.08 5.69
N GLU A 152 23.49 -3.84 6.07
CA GLU A 152 23.85 -2.66 6.85
C GLU A 152 23.52 -1.36 6.10
N LEU A 153 23.55 -1.36 4.77
CA LEU A 153 23.25 -0.19 3.92
C LEU A 153 21.77 0.21 4.06
N THR A 154 20.87 -0.78 4.06
CA THR A 154 19.43 -0.54 4.26
C THR A 154 19.16 0.02 5.65
N PHE A 155 19.84 -0.51 6.67
CA PHE A 155 19.73 0.01 8.04
C PHE A 155 20.28 1.44 8.16
N TYR A 156 21.41 1.74 7.52
CA TYR A 156 21.96 3.10 7.44
C TYR A 156 21.01 4.07 6.75
N ALA A 157 20.43 3.68 5.62
CA ALA A 157 19.45 4.49 4.92
C ALA A 157 18.24 4.78 5.80
N LEU A 158 17.77 3.80 6.59
CA LEU A 158 16.68 3.99 7.54
C LEU A 158 17.05 4.94 8.70
N LEU A 159 18.29 4.87 9.18
CA LEU A 159 18.79 5.81 10.19
C LEU A 159 18.81 7.26 9.66
N GLU A 160 19.28 7.46 8.42
CA GLU A 160 19.28 8.77 7.77
C GLU A 160 17.85 9.27 7.50
N ALA A 161 16.96 8.40 7.02
CA ALA A 161 15.54 8.71 6.85
C ALA A 161 14.86 9.07 8.18
N SER A 162 15.21 8.40 9.28
CA SER A 162 14.70 8.73 10.61
C SER A 162 15.09 10.16 11.03
N LYS A 163 16.32 10.60 10.74
CA LYS A 163 16.75 11.99 11.01
C LYS A 163 15.95 12.98 10.15
N PHE A 164 15.80 12.71 8.86
CA PHE A 164 15.04 13.57 7.95
C PHE A 164 13.54 13.63 8.28
N SER A 165 12.96 12.54 8.77
CA SER A 165 11.54 12.45 9.13
C SER A 165 11.10 13.52 10.15
N LYS A 166 12.04 13.99 10.99
CA LYS A 166 11.83 15.07 11.96
C LYS A 166 11.47 16.41 11.34
N SER A 167 11.92 16.66 10.11
CA SER A 167 11.60 17.86 9.34
C SER A 167 10.48 17.59 8.33
N TRP A 168 10.44 16.40 7.73
CA TRP A 168 9.45 16.03 6.71
C TRP A 168 8.02 15.90 7.25
N ILE A 169 7.83 15.25 8.41
CA ILE A 169 6.48 15.00 8.95
C ILE A 169 5.78 16.31 9.34
N PRO A 170 6.41 17.27 10.04
CA PRO A 170 5.80 18.57 10.30
C PRO A 170 5.49 19.33 9.02
N PHE A 171 6.43 19.36 8.07
CA PHE A 171 6.26 20.05 6.79
C PHE A 171 5.05 19.53 6.00
N THR A 172 4.93 18.20 5.87
CA THR A 172 3.80 17.57 5.15
C THR A 172 2.45 17.86 5.82
N LYS A 173 2.40 17.88 7.15
CA LYS A 173 1.19 18.21 7.92
C LYS A 173 0.82 19.69 7.83
N LYS A 174 1.80 20.59 7.96
CA LYS A 174 1.61 22.04 7.95
C LYS A 174 1.07 22.55 6.62
N TYR A 175 1.55 21.99 5.51
CA TYR A 175 1.19 22.43 4.16
C TYR A 175 0.27 21.47 3.40
N ASN A 176 -0.24 20.42 4.07
CA ASN A 176 -1.03 19.34 3.46
C ASN A 176 -0.47 18.85 2.12
N VAL A 177 0.80 18.46 2.14
CA VAL A 177 1.56 18.09 0.93
C VAL A 177 1.01 16.80 0.32
N GLU A 178 0.77 16.80 -0.99
CA GLU A 178 0.34 15.63 -1.75
C GLU A 178 1.13 15.57 -3.08
N PRO A 179 1.73 14.42 -3.45
CA PRO A 179 1.81 13.16 -2.71
C PRO A 179 2.77 13.21 -1.50
N ARG A 180 2.66 12.23 -0.59
CA ARG A 180 3.47 12.18 0.66
C ARG A 180 4.88 11.62 0.48
N SER A 181 5.21 11.10 -0.71
CA SER A 181 6.56 10.64 -1.04
C SER A 181 7.45 11.83 -1.41
N PRO A 182 8.60 12.04 -0.74
CA PRO A 182 9.48 13.15 -1.06
C PRO A 182 10.07 13.05 -2.47
N GLU A 183 10.48 11.86 -2.92
CA GLU A 183 11.00 11.64 -4.29
C GLU A 183 9.99 12.08 -5.36
N VAL A 184 8.73 11.67 -5.19
CA VAL A 184 7.68 12.00 -6.16
C VAL A 184 7.26 13.47 -6.03
N TYR A 185 7.17 13.99 -4.81
CA TYR A 185 6.81 15.39 -4.59
C TYR A 185 7.83 16.36 -5.18
N PHE A 186 9.13 16.11 -4.99
CA PHE A 186 10.19 17.01 -5.48
C PHE A 186 10.54 16.81 -6.95
N SER A 187 10.23 15.67 -7.55
CA SER A 187 10.38 15.43 -8.99
C SER A 187 9.33 16.15 -9.83
N HIS A 188 8.13 16.37 -9.29
CA HIS A 188 7.12 17.20 -9.94
C HIS A 188 7.51 18.68 -9.83
N GLN A 189 7.53 19.38 -10.96
CA GLN A 189 7.71 20.83 -10.96
C GLN A 189 6.48 21.49 -10.33
N ASN A 190 6.58 21.93 -9.07
CA ASN A 190 5.53 22.70 -8.43
C ASN A 190 5.41 24.07 -9.11
N THR A 191 4.44 24.21 -10.01
CA THR A 191 4.02 25.49 -10.59
C THR A 191 3.21 26.35 -9.61
N HIS A 192 2.82 25.78 -8.46
CA HIS A 192 2.15 26.47 -7.36
C HIS A 192 3.17 26.91 -6.30
N MET A 193 4.07 27.82 -6.67
CA MET A 193 4.70 28.68 -5.67
C MET A 193 3.68 29.75 -5.30
N ASP A 194 2.82 29.46 -4.33
CA ASP A 194 2.06 30.50 -3.67
C ASP A 194 3.06 31.48 -3.04
N ASN A 195 2.81 32.79 -3.24
CA ASN A 195 3.70 33.91 -2.90
C ASN A 195 3.98 34.10 -1.40
N GLU A 196 3.78 33.08 -0.55
CA GLU A 196 4.13 33.12 0.86
C GLU A 196 5.62 32.83 1.06
N SER A 197 6.36 33.87 1.45
CA SER A 197 7.82 33.80 1.68
C SER A 197 8.23 32.71 2.69
N SER A 198 7.36 32.38 3.65
CA SER A 198 7.62 31.34 4.65
C SER A 198 7.59 29.93 4.04
N PHE A 199 6.63 29.64 3.15
CA PHE A 199 6.55 28.35 2.47
C PHE A 199 7.73 28.14 1.54
N ALA A 200 8.12 29.16 0.76
CA ALA A 200 9.26 29.05 -0.15
C ALA A 200 10.58 28.76 0.60
N HIS A 201 10.77 29.38 1.77
CA HIS A 201 11.93 29.12 2.64
C HIS A 201 11.90 27.70 3.21
N ASP A 202 10.78 27.30 3.83
CA ASP A 202 10.62 25.96 4.42
C ASP A 202 10.76 24.86 3.35
N TRP A 203 10.18 25.06 2.17
CA TRP A 203 10.28 24.13 1.03
C TRP A 203 11.72 23.99 0.55
N THR A 204 12.46 25.09 0.41
CA THR A 204 13.86 25.05 -0.04
C THR A 204 14.73 24.32 0.97
N ASN A 205 14.58 24.63 2.27
CA ASN A 205 15.29 23.95 3.34
C ASN A 205 15.00 22.45 3.38
N VAL A 206 13.72 22.05 3.32
CA VAL A 206 13.34 20.63 3.34
C VAL A 206 13.83 19.91 2.08
N LYS A 207 13.80 20.57 0.92
CA LYS A 207 14.35 20.01 -0.32
C LYS A 207 15.86 19.81 -0.24
N GLU A 208 16.60 20.79 0.28
CA GLU A 208 18.05 20.67 0.47
C GLU A 208 18.38 19.52 1.44
N LEU A 209 17.65 19.39 2.55
CA LEU A 209 17.80 18.28 3.50
C LEU A 209 17.51 16.92 2.86
N TYR A 210 16.52 16.86 1.96
CA TYR A 210 16.18 15.63 1.24
C TYR A 210 17.30 15.22 0.27
N GLU A 211 17.77 16.15 -0.57
CA GLU A 211 18.84 15.90 -1.55
C GLU A 211 20.16 15.53 -0.85
N ASP A 212 20.45 16.18 0.28
CA ASP A 212 21.62 15.89 1.11
C ASP A 212 21.53 14.49 1.74
N MET A 213 20.36 14.09 2.26
CA MET A 213 20.11 12.72 2.73
C MET A 213 20.29 11.71 1.59
N LYS A 214 19.67 11.94 0.43
CA LYS A 214 19.73 11.06 -0.74
C LYS A 214 21.17 10.89 -1.23
N SER A 215 21.90 12.00 -1.38
CA SER A 215 23.32 12.01 -1.76
C SER A 215 24.20 11.22 -0.78
N ARG A 216 23.95 11.32 0.53
CA ARG A 216 24.66 10.51 1.53
C ARG A 216 24.37 9.01 1.39
N ILE A 217 23.12 8.64 1.15
CA ILE A 217 22.72 7.24 0.95
C ILE A 217 23.39 6.69 -0.32
N ASP A 218 23.23 7.39 -1.44
CA ASP A 218 23.76 6.97 -2.74
C ASP A 218 25.31 6.92 -2.72
N SER A 219 25.98 7.83 -2.00
CA SER A 219 27.44 7.80 -1.82
C SER A 219 27.92 6.55 -1.08
N VAL A 220 27.18 6.14 -0.04
CA VAL A 220 27.50 4.96 0.77
C VAL A 220 27.20 3.69 -0.01
N GLU A 221 26.11 3.66 -0.77
CA GLU A 221 25.79 2.57 -1.69
C GLU A 221 26.87 2.39 -2.76
N ALA A 222 27.31 3.48 -3.40
CA ALA A 222 28.37 3.45 -4.41
C ALA A 222 29.73 2.99 -3.86
N LYS A 223 30.02 3.30 -2.58
CA LYS A 223 31.24 2.84 -1.89
C LYS A 223 31.12 1.40 -1.39
N GLY A 224 29.90 0.90 -1.17
CA GLY A 224 29.62 -0.39 -0.57
C GLY A 224 30.05 -0.53 0.89
N CYS A 225 30.35 0.58 1.56
CA CYS A 225 30.75 0.59 2.97
C CYS A 225 30.32 1.88 3.68
N ILE A 226 29.95 1.72 4.95
CA ILE A 226 29.53 2.83 5.81
C ILE A 226 30.77 3.47 6.46
N PRO A 227 30.86 4.81 6.56
CA PRO A 227 31.93 5.46 7.30
C PRO A 227 32.00 5.00 8.76
N GLY A 228 33.20 4.62 9.23
CA GLY A 228 33.40 4.08 10.58
C GLY A 228 32.91 5.00 11.71
N GLU A 229 32.99 6.33 11.52
CA GLU A 229 32.46 7.30 12.48
C GLU A 229 30.97 7.11 12.78
N ILE A 230 30.17 6.72 11.78
CA ILE A 230 28.72 6.54 11.92
C ILE A 230 28.43 5.18 12.58
N VAL A 231 29.22 4.16 12.23
CA VAL A 231 29.15 2.83 12.83
C VAL A 231 29.41 2.91 14.33
N ASP A 232 30.44 3.66 14.74
CA ASP A 232 30.82 3.83 16.14
C ASP A 232 29.79 4.66 16.95
N GLN A 233 29.07 5.56 16.30
CA GLN A 233 28.05 6.40 16.93
C GLN A 233 26.77 5.63 17.28
N HIS A 234 26.40 4.62 16.49
CA HIS A 234 25.12 3.93 16.65
C HIS A 234 25.31 2.44 16.99
N LYS A 235 25.04 2.09 18.24
CA LYS A 235 25.18 0.71 18.77
C LYS A 235 24.50 -0.36 17.93
N GLY A 236 23.40 -0.04 17.24
CA GLY A 236 22.70 -0.98 16.37
C GLY A 236 23.56 -1.60 15.27
N PHE A 237 24.63 -0.94 14.81
CA PHE A 237 25.52 -1.50 13.79
C PHE A 237 26.37 -2.67 14.30
N SER A 238 26.48 -2.90 15.62
CA SER A 238 27.25 -4.02 16.16
C SER A 238 26.71 -5.40 15.77
N GLU A 239 25.48 -5.46 15.29
CA GLU A 239 24.84 -6.68 14.81
C GLU A 239 25.46 -7.19 13.49
N TRP A 240 26.05 -6.28 12.69
CA TRP A 240 26.73 -6.61 11.45
C TRP A 240 28.22 -6.82 11.70
N ASN A 241 28.62 -8.09 11.79
CA ASN A 241 30.02 -8.49 11.90
C ASN A 241 30.48 -9.19 10.61
N SER A 242 31.79 -9.44 10.47
CA SER A 242 32.38 -10.06 9.27
C SER A 242 31.89 -11.48 8.95
N LYS A 243 31.13 -12.12 9.83
CA LYS A 243 30.54 -13.46 9.62
C LYS A 243 29.07 -13.39 9.17
N VAL A 244 28.45 -12.21 9.23
CA VAL A 244 27.06 -12.00 8.82
C VAL A 244 26.99 -12.03 7.30
N THR A 245 26.12 -12.87 6.77
CA THR A 245 25.82 -12.93 5.33
C THR A 245 24.32 -12.89 5.13
N LYS A 246 23.85 -12.50 3.94
CA LYS A 246 22.44 -12.52 3.55
C LYS A 246 21.72 -13.87 3.80
N HIS A 247 22.46 -14.97 3.83
CA HIS A 247 21.91 -16.33 4.00
C HIS A 247 22.16 -16.93 5.40
N ASP A 248 23.03 -16.31 6.20
CA ASP A 248 23.40 -16.78 7.53
C ASP A 248 23.61 -15.60 8.47
N HIS A 249 22.58 -15.30 9.24
CA HIS A 249 22.59 -14.25 10.25
C HIS A 249 21.49 -14.47 11.29
N GLN A 250 21.73 -13.99 12.50
CA GLN A 250 20.72 -13.97 13.55
C GLN A 250 19.63 -12.94 13.25
N SER A 251 18.51 -13.00 13.98
CA SER A 251 17.48 -11.97 13.87
C SER A 251 18.00 -10.63 14.41
N ILE A 252 17.90 -9.59 13.59
CA ILE A 252 18.30 -8.22 13.93
C ILE A 252 17.03 -7.40 14.09
N VAL A 253 16.82 -6.83 15.27
CA VAL A 253 15.67 -5.93 15.54
C VAL A 253 16.21 -4.63 16.12
N GLN A 254 15.96 -3.52 15.44
CA GLN A 254 16.40 -2.20 15.89
C GLN A 254 15.23 -1.23 15.89
N ILE A 255 15.04 -0.51 17.00
CA ILE A 255 13.98 0.51 17.13
C ILE A 255 14.66 1.87 17.05
N LEU A 256 14.46 2.57 15.93
CA LEU A 256 15.11 3.86 15.66
C LEU A 256 14.36 5.04 16.30
N ALA A 257 13.03 4.94 16.29
CA ALA A 257 12.15 5.88 16.97
C ALA A 257 11.08 5.08 17.69
N HIS A 258 10.82 5.42 18.96
CA HIS A 258 9.74 4.81 19.71
C HIS A 258 8.85 5.91 20.28
N ASN A 259 7.53 5.75 20.17
CA ASN A 259 6.57 6.77 20.63
C ASN A 259 6.65 7.10 22.14
N SER A 260 7.32 6.25 22.93
CA SER A 260 7.55 6.45 24.36
C SER A 260 8.93 7.04 24.70
N ASP A 261 9.83 7.17 23.71
CA ASP A 261 11.13 7.79 23.90
C ASP A 261 11.01 9.32 23.83
N PRO A 262 11.42 10.07 24.87
CA PRO A 262 11.41 11.54 24.85
C PRO A 262 12.27 12.16 23.74
N LYS A 263 13.22 11.42 23.14
CA LYS A 263 14.07 11.89 22.02
C LYS A 263 13.43 11.70 20.65
N ALA A 264 12.35 10.91 20.56
CA ALA A 264 11.61 10.65 19.32
C ALA A 264 10.58 11.76 19.04
N VAL A 265 11.05 13.00 19.05
CA VAL A 265 10.25 14.19 18.73
C VAL A 265 10.76 14.86 17.45
N ASP A 266 9.83 15.49 16.74
CA ASP A 266 10.09 16.33 15.58
C ASP A 266 10.65 17.71 15.99
N ILE A 267 10.93 18.56 15.00
CA ILE A 267 11.46 19.92 15.23
C ILE A 267 10.47 20.85 15.96
N GLU A 268 9.18 20.51 15.98
CA GLU A 268 8.11 21.25 16.65
C GLU A 268 7.80 20.69 18.05
N GLY A 269 8.44 19.58 18.45
CA GLY A 269 8.24 18.90 19.73
C GLY A 269 7.12 17.87 19.74
N ASN A 270 6.49 17.56 18.61
CA ASN A 270 5.50 16.49 18.54
C ASN A 270 6.17 15.12 18.41
N ARG A 271 5.49 14.06 18.85
CA ARG A 271 6.02 12.70 18.81
C ARG A 271 6.05 12.16 17.39
N LEU A 272 7.09 11.39 17.08
CA LEU A 272 7.22 10.66 15.83
C LEU A 272 6.55 9.27 15.92
N PRO A 273 6.10 8.71 14.78
CA PRO A 273 5.70 7.31 14.71
C PRO A 273 6.82 6.38 15.16
N THR A 274 6.43 5.22 15.72
CA THR A 274 7.41 4.19 16.05
C THR A 274 8.00 3.63 14.75
N LEU A 275 9.32 3.58 14.62
CA LEU A 275 10.03 3.08 13.45
C LEU A 275 10.92 1.91 13.84
N VAL A 276 10.65 0.74 13.27
CA VAL A 276 11.33 -0.52 13.60
C VAL A 276 11.96 -1.11 12.34
N TYR A 277 13.25 -1.43 12.44
CA TYR A 277 13.96 -2.26 11.49
C TYR A 277 13.91 -3.72 11.95
N LEU A 278 13.58 -4.63 11.04
CA LEU A 278 13.61 -6.06 11.27
C LEU A 278 14.37 -6.75 10.13
N SER A 279 15.37 -7.54 10.48
CA SER A 279 15.85 -8.62 9.63
C SER A 279 15.70 -9.93 10.38
N ARG A 280 14.94 -10.86 9.80
CA ARG A 280 14.64 -12.15 10.43
C ARG A 280 15.86 -13.07 10.39
N GLU A 281 15.94 -14.02 11.33
CA GLU A 281 17.00 -15.03 11.29
C GLU A 281 16.95 -15.85 9.98
N LYS A 282 18.12 -16.04 9.37
CA LYS A 282 18.31 -16.92 8.22
C LYS A 282 19.47 -17.85 8.50
N LYS A 283 19.30 -19.11 8.09
CA LYS A 283 20.31 -20.16 8.21
C LYS A 283 20.43 -20.94 6.91
N PRO A 284 21.65 -21.33 6.50
CA PRO A 284 21.85 -22.20 5.34
C PRO A 284 21.07 -23.51 5.49
N GLY A 285 20.41 -23.94 4.42
CA GLY A 285 19.62 -25.18 4.39
C GLY A 285 18.21 -25.09 4.98
N TRP A 286 17.79 -23.94 5.50
CA TRP A 286 16.42 -23.72 6.00
C TRP A 286 15.59 -22.88 5.03
N PRO A 287 14.45 -23.39 4.52
CA PRO A 287 13.59 -22.62 3.63
C PRO A 287 12.94 -21.46 4.39
N HIS A 288 13.11 -20.24 3.88
CA HIS A 288 12.63 -19.02 4.55
C HIS A 288 11.31 -18.46 3.95
N ASN A 289 10.78 -19.01 2.86
CA ASN A 289 9.48 -18.60 2.29
C ASN A 289 9.36 -17.12 1.90
N PHE A 290 10.47 -16.47 1.52
CA PHE A 290 10.51 -15.09 0.97
C PHE A 290 9.58 -14.11 1.72
N LYS A 291 8.75 -13.34 1.00
CA LYS A 291 7.84 -12.34 1.54
C LYS A 291 6.85 -12.90 2.57
N ALA A 292 6.32 -14.10 2.35
CA ALA A 292 5.38 -14.72 3.29
C ALA A 292 6.01 -14.96 4.66
N GLY A 293 7.24 -15.46 4.69
CA GLY A 293 7.96 -15.65 5.96
C GLY A 293 8.40 -14.32 6.60
N ALA A 294 8.68 -13.29 5.80
CA ALA A 294 9.02 -11.95 6.30
C ALA A 294 7.81 -11.31 7.00
N MET A 295 6.64 -11.34 6.36
CA MET A 295 5.38 -10.87 6.95
C MET A 295 5.02 -11.63 8.23
N ASN A 296 5.23 -12.95 8.27
CA ASN A 296 5.00 -13.74 9.49
C ASN A 296 5.94 -13.37 10.64
N ALA A 297 7.19 -13.01 10.33
CA ALA A 297 8.13 -12.52 11.34
C ALA A 297 7.71 -11.15 11.87
N LEU A 298 7.33 -10.23 10.95
CA LEU A 298 6.78 -8.92 11.30
C LEU A 298 5.57 -9.01 12.22
N LEU A 299 4.62 -9.91 11.94
CA LEU A 299 3.44 -10.13 12.79
C LEU A 299 3.83 -10.46 14.24
N ARG A 300 4.81 -11.35 14.44
CA ARG A 300 5.26 -11.76 15.78
C ARG A 300 5.99 -10.64 16.53
N VAL A 301 6.74 -9.82 15.80
CA VAL A 301 7.47 -8.68 16.37
C VAL A 301 6.50 -7.55 16.71
N SER A 302 5.57 -7.24 15.82
CA SER A 302 4.48 -6.28 16.01
C SER A 302 3.66 -6.61 17.26
N GLU A 303 3.30 -7.88 17.47
CA GLU A 303 2.59 -8.35 18.67
C GLU A 303 3.29 -7.95 19.98
N LYS A 304 4.64 -7.92 19.98
CA LYS A 304 5.42 -7.57 21.18
C LYS A 304 5.68 -6.09 21.34
N ILE A 305 5.71 -5.31 20.26
CA ILE A 305 6.08 -3.89 20.29
C ILE A 305 4.84 -3.00 20.39
N SER A 306 3.94 -3.04 19.41
CA SER A 306 2.78 -2.13 19.34
C SER A 306 1.44 -2.82 19.57
N ASN A 307 1.35 -4.11 19.21
CA ASN A 307 0.15 -4.95 19.23
C ASN A 307 -1.06 -4.26 18.60
N ALA A 308 -0.91 -3.77 17.36
CA ALA A 308 -1.98 -3.08 16.66
C ALA A 308 -3.05 -4.06 16.12
N PRO A 309 -4.34 -3.73 16.22
CA PRO A 309 -5.42 -4.57 15.68
C PRO A 309 -5.54 -4.49 14.15
N ILE A 310 -4.99 -3.44 13.52
CA ILE A 310 -5.07 -3.21 12.08
C ILE A 310 -3.65 -3.16 11.52
N ILE A 311 -3.44 -3.87 10.40
CA ILE A 311 -2.17 -3.94 9.71
C ILE A 311 -2.37 -3.46 8.27
N LEU A 312 -1.51 -2.54 7.85
CA LEU A 312 -1.41 -2.06 6.48
C LEU A 312 -0.15 -2.64 5.85
N ASN A 313 -0.29 -3.45 4.81
CA ASN A 313 0.84 -4.00 4.07
C ASN A 313 1.13 -3.12 2.84
N VAL A 314 2.38 -2.69 2.69
CA VAL A 314 2.85 -1.82 1.61
C VAL A 314 4.14 -2.40 1.04
N ASP A 315 4.29 -2.35 -0.28
CA ASP A 315 5.52 -2.79 -0.94
C ASP A 315 6.53 -1.64 -0.96
N CYS A 316 7.83 -1.95 -1.03
CA CYS A 316 8.88 -0.95 -0.91
C CYS A 316 8.92 0.08 -2.05
N ASP A 317 8.27 -0.22 -3.17
CA ASP A 317 8.13 0.63 -4.35
C ASP A 317 6.79 1.37 -4.41
N MET A 318 5.94 1.23 -3.39
CA MET A 318 4.66 1.93 -3.28
C MET A 318 4.75 3.10 -2.31
N TYR A 319 4.00 4.16 -2.55
CA TYR A 319 3.92 5.30 -1.64
C TYR A 319 2.47 5.82 -1.53
N ALA A 320 2.20 6.57 -0.46
CA ALA A 320 0.89 7.14 -0.18
C ALA A 320 0.58 8.34 -1.08
N ASN A 321 -0.43 8.18 -1.94
CA ASN A 321 -1.00 9.27 -2.73
C ASN A 321 -1.96 10.11 -1.90
N ASP A 322 -2.90 9.44 -1.23
CA ASP A 322 -3.88 10.05 -0.35
C ASP A 322 -3.41 9.86 1.10
N PRO A 323 -3.24 10.93 1.88
CA PRO A 323 -2.80 10.82 3.27
C PRO A 323 -3.88 10.28 4.22
N ASP A 324 -5.15 10.19 3.81
CA ASP A 324 -6.28 9.81 4.66
C ASP A 324 -6.69 8.33 4.54
N VAL A 325 -5.91 7.55 3.81
CA VAL A 325 -6.18 6.14 3.44
C VAL A 325 -6.44 5.24 4.64
N ILE A 326 -5.74 5.49 5.74
CA ILE A 326 -5.95 4.77 6.99
C ILE A 326 -7.35 5.06 7.52
N GLN A 327 -7.78 6.33 7.53
CA GLN A 327 -9.11 6.72 8.01
C GLN A 327 -10.22 6.15 7.12
N ASP A 328 -9.99 6.15 5.82
CA ASP A 328 -10.91 5.56 4.86
C ASP A 328 -11.11 4.05 5.06
N ALA A 329 -10.01 3.32 5.28
CA ALA A 329 -10.08 1.90 5.58
C ALA A 329 -10.81 1.64 6.92
N LEU A 330 -10.55 2.46 7.93
CA LEU A 330 -11.19 2.35 9.24
C LEU A 330 -12.70 2.59 9.21
N CYS A 331 -13.21 3.40 8.27
CA CYS A 331 -14.65 3.54 8.07
C CYS A 331 -15.34 2.20 7.76
N PHE A 332 -14.64 1.26 7.11
CA PHE A 332 -15.17 -0.07 6.84
C PHE A 332 -15.06 -0.99 8.05
N PHE A 333 -13.90 -1.03 8.71
CA PHE A 333 -13.66 -1.93 9.85
C PHE A 333 -14.46 -1.55 11.10
N LEU A 334 -14.65 -0.25 11.35
CA LEU A 334 -15.30 0.26 12.56
C LEU A 334 -16.81 0.51 12.40
N ASP A 335 -17.40 0.13 11.26
CA ASP A 335 -18.85 0.19 11.07
C ASP A 335 -19.54 -0.83 11.96
N GLU A 336 -20.48 -0.38 12.79
CA GLU A 336 -21.12 -1.23 13.81
C GLU A 336 -21.95 -2.38 13.21
N LYS A 337 -22.50 -2.19 12.01
CA LYS A 337 -23.41 -3.17 11.38
C LYS A 337 -22.65 -4.16 10.51
N LYS A 338 -21.63 -3.68 9.77
CA LYS A 338 -20.95 -4.47 8.75
C LYS A 338 -19.46 -4.69 9.01
N GLY A 339 -18.84 -3.93 9.91
CA GLY A 339 -17.39 -3.97 10.13
C GLY A 339 -16.88 -5.34 10.56
N GLN A 340 -17.64 -6.06 11.40
CA GLN A 340 -17.29 -7.43 11.82
C GLN A 340 -17.27 -8.46 10.67
N GLN A 341 -17.87 -8.14 9.52
CA GLN A 341 -17.89 -9.01 8.33
C GLN A 341 -16.72 -8.72 7.37
N ILE A 342 -15.89 -7.71 7.66
CA ILE A 342 -14.83 -7.24 6.77
C ILE A 342 -13.48 -7.64 7.38
N SER A 343 -12.74 -8.49 6.68
CA SER A 343 -11.41 -8.94 7.09
C SER A 343 -10.27 -8.10 6.52
N TYR A 344 -10.42 -7.57 5.31
CA TYR A 344 -9.43 -6.69 4.68
C TYR A 344 -10.09 -5.67 3.74
N VAL A 345 -9.38 -4.57 3.52
CA VAL A 345 -9.71 -3.50 2.58
C VAL A 345 -8.62 -3.46 1.53
N GLN A 346 -8.95 -3.82 0.30
CA GLN A 346 -8.02 -3.75 -0.83
C GLN A 346 -8.17 -2.41 -1.52
N TYR A 347 -7.04 -1.76 -1.77
CA TYR A 347 -6.99 -0.57 -2.60
C TYR A 347 -6.49 -0.90 -4.01
N PRO A 348 -6.96 -0.19 -5.04
CA PRO A 348 -6.39 -0.29 -6.38
C PRO A 348 -4.98 0.31 -6.37
N GLN A 349 -4.05 -0.40 -7.00
CA GLN A 349 -2.67 0.06 -7.18
C GLN A 349 -2.54 0.78 -8.53
N GLN A 350 -1.87 1.93 -8.53
CA GLN A 350 -1.66 2.74 -9.74
C GLN A 350 -0.18 2.99 -10.02
N TYR A 351 0.16 3.08 -11.30
CA TYR A 351 1.53 3.31 -11.77
C TYR A 351 1.63 4.68 -12.42
N ASN A 352 2.66 5.46 -12.07
CA ASN A 352 2.74 6.86 -12.49
C ASN A 352 3.71 7.11 -13.65
N ASN A 353 4.67 6.20 -13.88
CA ASN A 353 5.67 6.29 -14.95
C ASN A 353 5.16 5.75 -16.29
N LEU A 354 3.99 6.24 -16.72
CA LEU A 354 3.32 5.76 -17.94
C LEU A 354 3.76 6.58 -19.14
N VAL A 355 4.33 5.90 -20.12
CA VAL A 355 4.57 6.50 -21.43
C VAL A 355 3.24 6.75 -22.14
N LYS A 356 3.16 7.86 -22.91
CA LYS A 356 1.96 8.21 -23.69
C LYS A 356 1.45 7.05 -24.56
N ASN A 357 2.37 6.23 -25.06
CA ASN A 357 2.08 5.01 -25.80
C ASN A 357 2.38 3.79 -24.92
N ASP A 358 1.53 3.53 -23.93
CA ASP A 358 1.66 2.37 -23.04
C ASP A 358 1.31 1.06 -23.77
N ILE A 359 2.25 0.58 -24.60
CA ILE A 359 2.13 -0.68 -25.34
C ILE A 359 2.11 -1.91 -24.42
N TYR A 360 2.53 -1.75 -23.16
CA TYR A 360 2.59 -2.81 -22.17
C TYR A 360 1.31 -2.88 -21.31
N ALA A 361 0.39 -1.92 -21.47
CA ALA A 361 -0.87 -1.83 -20.73
C ALA A 361 -0.68 -1.87 -19.21
N ASN A 362 0.40 -1.24 -18.71
CA ASN A 362 0.78 -1.23 -17.29
C ASN A 362 -0.31 -0.68 -16.37
N VAL A 363 -1.11 0.30 -16.83
CA VAL A 363 -2.16 0.91 -15.99
C VAL A 363 -3.28 -0.07 -15.62
N ASN A 364 -3.54 -1.07 -16.46
CA ASN A 364 -4.64 -2.03 -16.32
C ASN A 364 -5.98 -1.43 -15.80
N LEU A 365 -6.29 -0.17 -16.17
CA LEU A 365 -7.47 0.59 -15.70
C LEU A 365 -8.78 -0.20 -15.75
N PRO A 366 -9.09 -0.96 -16.84
CA PRO A 366 -10.36 -1.68 -16.92
C PRO A 366 -10.49 -2.79 -15.87
N ILE A 367 -9.38 -3.41 -15.44
CA ILE A 367 -9.39 -4.46 -14.43
C ILE A 367 -9.66 -3.85 -13.06
N ASN A 368 -9.00 -2.74 -12.74
CA ASN A 368 -9.24 -2.02 -11.50
C ASN A 368 -10.72 -1.59 -11.43
N GLU A 369 -11.25 -0.96 -12.49
CA GLU A 369 -12.61 -0.38 -12.52
C GLU A 369 -13.74 -1.40 -12.54
N VAL A 370 -13.53 -2.57 -13.16
CA VAL A 370 -14.61 -3.51 -13.46
C VAL A 370 -14.48 -4.83 -12.71
N CYS A 371 -13.26 -5.29 -12.42
CA CYS A 371 -13.01 -6.61 -11.81
C CYS A 371 -12.72 -6.55 -10.31
N VAL A 372 -12.39 -5.39 -9.73
CA VAL A 372 -12.19 -5.21 -8.28
C VAL A 372 -13.31 -4.34 -7.67
N PRO A 373 -14.56 -4.83 -7.56
CA PRO A 373 -15.69 -4.07 -6.99
C PRO A 373 -15.66 -3.98 -5.45
N ILE A 374 -14.47 -4.08 -4.84
CA ILE A 374 -14.28 -3.96 -3.40
C ILE A 374 -13.44 -2.71 -3.19
N ILE A 375 -14.17 -1.60 -3.01
CA ILE A 375 -13.70 -0.32 -2.45
C ILE A 375 -13.13 0.63 -3.51
N TYR A 376 -14.03 1.34 -4.17
CA TYR A 376 -13.70 2.61 -4.78
C TYR A 376 -13.85 3.72 -3.75
N LEU A 377 -12.74 3.93 -3.05
CA LEU A 377 -12.46 5.20 -2.44
C LEU A 377 -12.22 6.21 -3.56
N THR A 378 -12.71 7.43 -3.37
CA THR A 378 -12.76 8.45 -4.41
C THR A 378 -11.39 8.96 -4.86
N MET A 379 -10.28 8.44 -4.33
CA MET A 379 -8.95 8.61 -4.88
C MET A 379 -8.08 7.35 -4.67
N PRO A 380 -7.16 7.04 -5.60
CA PRO A 380 -6.17 5.98 -5.45
C PRO A 380 -5.26 6.28 -4.26
N SER A 381 -5.09 5.32 -3.36
CA SER A 381 -4.39 5.52 -2.07
C SER A 381 -2.89 5.29 -2.13
N LEU A 382 -2.45 4.38 -3.01
CA LEU A 382 -1.06 3.97 -3.15
C LEU A 382 -0.68 3.98 -4.63
N SER A 383 0.41 4.65 -4.97
CA SER A 383 1.04 4.59 -6.30
C SER A 383 2.43 4.02 -6.22
N TYR A 384 2.91 3.48 -7.34
CA TYR A 384 4.31 3.10 -7.50
C TYR A 384 5.20 4.31 -7.78
N ILE A 385 6.40 4.33 -7.17
CA ILE A 385 7.47 5.32 -7.42
C ILE A 385 7.91 5.28 -8.90
#